data_AF-A0A9D1TB19-F1
#
_entry.id   AF-A0A9D1TB19-F1
#
_cell.length_a   1.000
_cell.length_b   1.000
_cell.length_c   1.000
_cell.angle_alpha   90.00
_cell.angle_beta   90.00
_cell.angle_gamma   90.00
#
_symmetry.space_group_name_H-M   'P 1'
#
loop_
_entity.id
_entity.type
_entity.pdbx_description
1 polymer ?
#
loop_
_entity_poly.entity_id
_entity_poly.type
_entity_poly.pdbx_seq_one_letter_code
_entity_poly.pdbx_strand_id
1 'polypeptide(L)'
;MYLDFHTHGKLAKYLPFSPEYTDWLLSEARSAGLDAVCLTEHFNTKQFAELYRYIAGTCDRDGDSFVREGLRIFPGMETDIAEGGHVLTIGPIDAILELNLRLESHKRKGAFLPAEKLLELFRGYPVLVGAGHPFREGSHIPELPEKLLSRFDFLDLNGKDVAGDRESTERRTRALGERLHRPVVAGSDTHQALQYGCIRTAFERECTTFGELAREMVSGRYRIEIHPEAAFRVKAAVLLKRSLKEIHALGGDYVSVLLGKQPEPASAEFPAKEFRKNDYEISGHAPRFYQGRA
;
A
#
# COMPACT_ATOMS: atom_id res chain seq x y z
N MET A 1 15.06 -5.38 10.63
CA MET A 1 14.25 -4.33 9.99
C MET A 1 12.91 -4.92 9.55
N TYR A 2 11.80 -4.33 9.99
CA TYR A 2 10.46 -4.67 9.52
C TYR A 2 10.09 -3.83 8.28
N LEU A 3 10.02 -4.48 7.12
CA LEU A 3 9.71 -3.87 5.83
C LEU A 3 8.38 -4.39 5.28
N ASP A 4 7.56 -3.48 4.77
CA ASP A 4 6.41 -3.77 3.94
C ASP A 4 6.76 -3.53 2.44
N PHE A 5 6.80 -4.60 1.64
CA PHE A 5 7.24 -4.55 0.24
C PHE A 5 6.22 -3.97 -0.74
N HIS A 6 4.98 -3.72 -0.30
CA HIS A 6 3.92 -3.32 -1.22
C HIS A 6 2.97 -2.34 -0.52
N THR A 7 3.14 -1.05 -0.78
CA THR A 7 2.32 0.01 -0.19
C THR A 7 2.00 1.09 -1.22
N HIS A 8 0.97 1.88 -0.95
CA HIS A 8 0.55 3.00 -1.80
C HIS A 8 0.52 4.29 -0.99
N GLY A 9 0.78 5.42 -1.64
CA GLY A 9 0.81 6.74 -0.99
C GLY A 9 -0.56 7.44 -1.03
N LYS A 10 -1.46 6.95 -1.87
CA LYS A 10 -2.78 7.54 -2.08
C LYS A 10 -3.91 6.60 -1.71
N LEU A 11 -5.01 7.18 -1.24
CA LEU A 11 -6.23 6.43 -0.92
C LEU A 11 -6.79 5.68 -2.16
N ALA A 12 -6.73 6.28 -3.34
CA ALA A 12 -7.13 5.64 -4.60
C ALA A 12 -6.46 6.29 -5.83
N LYS A 13 -6.31 5.51 -6.90
CA LYS A 13 -5.70 5.90 -8.19
C LYS A 13 -6.22 7.25 -8.72
N TYR A 14 -7.53 7.44 -8.72
CA TYR A 14 -8.20 8.58 -9.34
C TYR A 14 -8.28 9.83 -8.46
N LEU A 15 -8.07 9.71 -7.15
CA LEU A 15 -8.14 10.85 -6.24
C LEU A 15 -6.93 11.77 -6.46
N PRO A 16 -7.07 13.09 -6.24
CA PRO A 16 -5.94 13.99 -6.23
C PRO A 16 -4.88 13.57 -5.20
N PHE A 17 -3.63 13.90 -5.46
CA PHE A 17 -2.58 13.78 -4.45
C PHE A 17 -2.84 14.75 -3.29
N SER A 18 -2.68 14.28 -2.05
CA SER A 18 -2.71 15.10 -0.83
C SER A 18 -1.45 14.81 -0.02
N PRO A 19 -0.58 15.81 0.18
CA PRO A 19 0.53 15.75 1.11
C PRO A 19 0.10 15.30 2.51
N GLU A 20 -0.96 15.90 3.06
CA GLU A 20 -1.42 15.64 4.42
C GLU A 20 -1.89 14.20 4.61
N TYR A 21 -2.59 13.65 3.62
CA TYR A 21 -2.99 12.24 3.65
C TYR A 21 -1.78 11.32 3.61
N THR A 22 -0.82 11.59 2.73
CA THR A 22 0.39 10.78 2.56
C THR A 22 1.25 10.83 3.82
N ASP A 23 1.39 12.02 4.39
CA ASP A 23 2.15 12.28 5.61
C ASP A 23 1.56 11.52 6.81
N TRP A 24 0.24 11.59 6.97
CA TRP A 24 -0.48 10.83 7.98
C TRP A 24 -0.32 9.32 7.74
N LEU A 25 -0.48 8.87 6.50
CA LEU A 25 -0.39 7.46 6.14
C LEU A 25 0.99 6.87 6.48
N LEU A 26 2.08 7.59 6.18
CA LEU A 26 3.44 7.17 6.51
C LEU A 26 3.71 7.23 8.02
N SER A 27 3.19 8.23 8.73
CA SER A 27 3.30 8.27 10.21
C SER A 27 2.60 7.08 10.86
N GLU A 28 1.43 6.68 10.33
CA GLU A 28 0.73 5.48 10.77
C GLU A 28 1.48 4.18 10.45
N ALA A 29 2.20 4.11 9.32
CA ALA A 29 3.08 2.98 9.01
C ALA A 29 4.16 2.79 10.10
N ARG A 30 4.76 3.90 10.56
CA ARG A 30 5.72 3.86 11.68
C ARG A 30 5.06 3.42 12.98
N SER A 31 3.88 3.98 13.30
CA SER A 31 3.10 3.62 14.49
C SER A 31 2.64 2.15 14.48
N ALA A 32 2.46 1.54 13.30
CA ALA A 32 2.20 0.12 13.13
C ALA A 32 3.45 -0.78 13.34
N GLY A 33 4.60 -0.20 13.70
CA GLY A 33 5.84 -0.91 14.00
C GLY A 33 6.63 -1.33 12.75
N LEU A 34 6.45 -0.62 11.63
CA LEU A 34 7.31 -0.76 10.46
C LEU A 34 8.55 0.14 10.60
N ASP A 35 9.69 -0.37 10.17
CA ASP A 35 10.93 0.41 10.03
C ASP A 35 11.05 0.98 8.61
N ALA A 36 10.47 0.28 7.63
CA ALA A 36 10.54 0.67 6.24
C ALA A 36 9.28 0.30 5.45
N VAL A 37 9.04 0.99 4.35
CA VAL A 37 8.04 0.67 3.32
C VAL A 37 8.64 0.77 1.93
N CYS A 38 8.20 -0.09 1.02
CA CYS A 38 8.34 0.15 -0.42
C CYS A 38 7.08 0.88 -0.89
N LEU A 39 7.24 2.13 -1.31
CA LEU A 39 6.16 2.95 -1.86
C LEU A 39 6.00 2.59 -3.33
N THR A 40 5.16 1.60 -3.62
CA THR A 40 4.91 1.02 -4.95
C THR A 40 3.60 1.53 -5.52
N GLU A 41 3.47 2.85 -5.64
CA GLU A 41 2.23 3.48 -6.11
C GLU A 41 1.89 2.99 -7.54
N HIS A 42 0.60 2.93 -7.84
CA HIS A 42 0.14 2.48 -9.14
C HIS A 42 0.64 3.39 -10.27
N PHE A 43 1.20 2.81 -11.33
CA PHE A 43 1.78 3.57 -12.43
C PHE A 43 0.78 4.52 -13.12
N ASN A 44 -0.51 4.18 -13.10
CA ASN A 44 -1.61 4.94 -13.69
C ASN A 44 -2.36 5.82 -12.67
N THR A 45 -1.81 6.04 -11.48
CA THR A 45 -2.37 6.98 -10.50
C THR A 45 -2.28 8.42 -11.04
N LYS A 46 -3.29 9.24 -10.71
CA LYS A 46 -3.24 10.69 -10.95
C LYS A 46 -2.09 11.30 -10.14
N GLN A 47 -1.32 12.21 -10.73
CA GLN A 47 -0.23 12.94 -10.04
C GLN A 47 0.89 12.02 -9.49
N PHE A 48 1.19 10.90 -10.16
CA PHE A 48 2.28 9.98 -9.80
C PHE A 48 3.60 10.71 -9.53
N ALA A 49 4.06 11.54 -10.48
CA ALA A 49 5.34 12.25 -10.34
C ALA A 49 5.33 13.30 -9.22
N GLU A 50 4.16 13.87 -8.90
CA GLU A 50 4.03 14.86 -7.83
C GLU A 50 4.24 14.22 -6.46
N LEU A 51 3.68 13.02 -6.23
CA LEU A 51 3.90 12.24 -5.01
C LEU A 51 5.40 11.98 -4.78
N TYR A 52 6.11 11.46 -5.78
CA TYR A 52 7.55 11.16 -5.62
C TYR A 52 8.40 12.41 -5.46
N ARG A 53 8.11 13.50 -6.19
CA ARG A 53 8.80 14.79 -5.99
C ARG A 53 8.54 15.37 -4.60
N TYR A 54 7.33 15.19 -4.07
CA TYR A 54 7.02 15.58 -2.70
C TYR A 54 7.87 14.80 -1.71
N ILE A 55 7.90 13.46 -1.78
CA ILE A 55 8.76 12.63 -0.91
C ILE A 55 10.23 13.06 -1.01
N ALA A 56 10.75 13.29 -2.22
CA ALA A 56 12.12 13.72 -2.42
C ALA A 56 12.43 15.12 -1.86
N GLY A 57 11.43 16.00 -1.82
CA GLY A 57 11.56 17.38 -1.34
C GLY A 57 11.35 17.54 0.16
N THR A 58 10.70 16.58 0.83
CA THR A 58 10.33 16.68 2.25
C THR A 58 10.97 15.64 3.16
N CYS A 59 11.64 14.63 2.60
CA CYS A 59 12.31 13.58 3.36
C CYS A 59 13.84 13.68 3.23
N ASP A 60 14.55 13.23 4.26
CA ASP A 60 16.01 13.13 4.21
C ASP A 60 16.44 11.92 3.37
N ARG A 61 17.56 12.02 2.65
CA ARG A 61 18.13 10.87 1.94
C ARG A 61 19.07 10.10 2.86
N ASP A 62 18.95 8.77 2.85
CA ASP A 62 19.87 7.86 3.52
C ASP A 62 20.04 6.58 2.69
N GLY A 63 21.28 6.34 2.24
CA GLY A 63 21.57 5.34 1.21
C GLY A 63 20.77 5.61 -0.08
N ASP A 64 20.07 4.58 -0.56
CA ASP A 64 19.18 4.67 -1.73
C ASP A 64 17.73 5.02 -1.37
N SER A 65 17.45 5.27 -0.10
CA SER A 65 16.11 5.46 0.45
C SER A 65 15.89 6.88 0.97
N PHE A 66 14.63 7.18 1.31
CA PHE A 66 14.23 8.40 1.99
C PHE A 66 13.80 8.10 3.42
N VAL A 67 13.96 9.04 4.34
CA VAL A 67 13.60 8.87 5.75
C VAL A 67 12.75 10.05 6.22
N ARG A 68 11.65 9.74 6.89
CA ARG A 68 10.75 10.70 7.55
C ARG A 68 10.27 10.13 8.87
N GLU A 69 10.48 10.88 9.96
CA GLU A 69 10.02 10.48 11.31
C GLU A 69 10.44 9.05 11.72
N GLY A 70 11.63 8.63 11.28
CA GLY A 70 12.17 7.29 11.56
C GLY A 70 11.59 6.15 10.71
N LEU A 71 10.74 6.45 9.72
CA LEU A 71 10.31 5.50 8.70
C LEU A 71 11.18 5.67 7.45
N ARG A 72 11.72 4.54 6.95
CA ARG A 72 12.43 4.46 5.68
C ARG A 72 11.48 4.19 4.51
N ILE A 73 11.70 4.83 3.37
CA ILE A 73 10.86 4.75 2.18
C ILE A 73 11.74 4.39 0.99
N PHE A 74 11.50 3.20 0.44
CA PHE A 74 12.08 2.76 -0.81
C PHE A 74 11.13 3.09 -1.96
N PRO A 75 11.54 3.92 -2.95
CA PRO A 75 10.71 4.19 -4.11
C PRO A 75 10.44 2.92 -4.94
N GLY A 76 9.23 2.81 -5.44
CA GLY A 76 8.83 1.75 -6.33
C GLY A 76 7.65 2.14 -7.21
N MET A 77 7.07 1.17 -7.92
CA MET A 77 5.89 1.36 -8.74
C MET A 77 5.19 0.02 -8.93
N GLU A 78 3.85 0.01 -8.91
CA GLU A 78 3.04 -1.14 -9.28
C GLU A 78 2.45 -0.93 -10.67
N THR A 79 2.73 -1.86 -11.59
CA THR A 79 2.34 -1.75 -13.01
C THR A 79 1.42 -2.88 -13.43
N ASP A 80 0.26 -2.55 -13.99
CA ASP A 80 -0.65 -3.52 -14.60
C ASP A 80 -0.04 -4.11 -15.90
N ILE A 81 -0.20 -5.42 -16.14
CA ILE A 81 0.20 -6.09 -17.39
C ILE A 81 -1.02 -6.50 -18.25
N ALA A 82 -0.82 -6.64 -19.57
CA ALA A 82 -1.90 -6.98 -20.50
C ALA A 82 -2.52 -8.36 -20.24
N GLU A 83 -1.72 -9.30 -19.75
CA GLU A 83 -2.14 -10.65 -19.38
C GLU A 83 -3.03 -10.66 -18.13
N GLY A 84 -3.04 -9.57 -17.35
CA GLY A 84 -3.66 -9.53 -16.03
C GLY A 84 -2.69 -9.89 -14.91
N GLY A 85 -2.81 -9.20 -13.78
CA GLY A 85 -1.84 -9.20 -12.69
C GLY A 85 -0.99 -7.94 -12.66
N HIS A 86 -0.17 -7.78 -11.63
CA HIS A 86 0.66 -6.58 -11.46
C HIS A 86 2.14 -6.95 -11.24
N VAL A 87 3.02 -6.10 -11.76
CA VAL A 87 4.47 -6.18 -11.56
C VAL A 87 4.91 -5.05 -10.63
N LEU A 88 5.66 -5.39 -9.59
CA LEU A 88 6.29 -4.43 -8.70
C LEU A 88 7.68 -4.09 -9.24
N THR A 89 8.06 -2.83 -9.22
CA THR A 89 9.45 -2.39 -9.41
C THR A 89 9.88 -1.58 -8.22
N ILE A 90 11.07 -1.83 -7.66
CA ILE A 90 11.64 -1.08 -6.53
C ILE A 90 13.04 -0.63 -6.95
N GLY A 91 13.34 0.67 -6.86
CA GLY A 91 14.63 1.19 -7.29
C GLY A 91 14.75 2.72 -7.19
N PRO A 92 15.84 3.30 -7.69
CA PRO A 92 16.10 4.73 -7.55
C PRO A 92 14.94 5.57 -8.07
N ILE A 93 14.61 6.64 -7.35
CA ILE A 93 13.47 7.51 -7.67
C ILE A 93 13.50 8.02 -9.13
N ASP A 94 14.68 8.34 -9.64
CA ASP A 94 14.85 8.82 -11.02
C ASP A 94 14.51 7.72 -12.03
N ALA A 95 14.87 6.47 -11.75
CA ALA A 95 14.50 5.32 -12.57
C ALA A 95 12.99 5.06 -12.52
N ILE A 96 12.37 5.17 -11.34
CA ILE A 96 10.92 5.02 -11.16
C ILE A 96 10.15 6.10 -11.94
N LEU A 97 10.58 7.35 -11.87
CA LEU A 97 9.97 8.46 -12.60
C LEU A 97 10.13 8.32 -14.12
N GLU A 98 11.31 7.92 -14.59
CA GLU A 98 11.59 7.68 -16.01
C GLU A 98 10.77 6.49 -16.54
N LEU A 99 10.70 5.38 -15.80
CA LEU A 99 9.86 4.23 -16.16
C LEU A 99 8.39 4.64 -16.24
N ASN A 100 7.89 5.42 -15.28
CA ASN A 100 6.53 5.92 -15.32
C ASN A 100 6.24 6.78 -16.56
N LEU A 101 7.19 7.64 -16.95
CA LEU A 101 7.09 8.48 -18.15
C LEU A 101 7.05 7.64 -19.43
N ARG A 102 7.88 6.59 -19.53
CA ARG A 102 7.87 5.66 -20.69
C ARG A 102 6.58 4.89 -20.83
N LEU A 103 5.86 4.70 -19.73
CA LEU A 103 4.58 3.99 -19.70
C LEU A 103 3.37 4.92 -19.93
N GLU A 104 3.55 6.22 -20.21
CA GLU A 104 2.45 7.19 -20.31
C GLU A 104 1.35 6.77 -21.29
N SER A 105 1.73 6.29 -22.48
CA SER A 105 0.78 5.81 -23.50
C SER A 105 0.04 4.50 -23.12
N HIS A 106 0.50 3.83 -22.06
CA HIS A 106 0.02 2.52 -21.62
C HIS A 106 -0.74 2.59 -20.28
N LYS A 107 -1.06 3.77 -19.76
CA LYS A 107 -1.75 3.90 -18.45
C LYS A 107 -3.23 3.53 -18.44
N ARG A 108 -3.86 3.40 -19.63
CA ARG A 108 -5.29 3.12 -19.77
C ARG A 108 -5.56 1.61 -19.86
N LYS A 109 -6.66 1.17 -19.24
CA LYS A 109 -7.15 -0.21 -19.36
C LYS A 109 -7.32 -0.57 -20.85
N GLY A 110 -6.82 -1.74 -21.23
CA GLY A 110 -6.80 -2.20 -22.63
C GLY A 110 -5.57 -1.73 -23.43
N ALA A 111 -4.72 -0.88 -22.87
CA ALA A 111 -3.47 -0.43 -23.47
C ALA A 111 -2.23 -0.82 -22.63
N PHE A 112 -2.37 -1.69 -21.64
CA PHE A 112 -1.26 -2.16 -20.82
C PHE A 112 -0.23 -2.91 -21.68
N LEU A 113 1.05 -2.80 -21.31
CA LEU A 113 2.10 -3.56 -21.99
C LEU A 113 1.98 -5.05 -21.65
N PRO A 114 2.21 -5.95 -22.64
CA PRO A 114 2.46 -7.36 -22.34
C PRO A 114 3.67 -7.53 -21.43
N ALA A 115 3.63 -8.54 -20.55
CA ALA A 115 4.67 -8.83 -19.58
C ALA A 115 6.06 -8.93 -20.23
N GLU A 116 6.18 -9.55 -21.41
CA GLU A 116 7.46 -9.67 -22.11
C GLU A 116 8.09 -8.30 -22.42
N LYS A 117 7.29 -7.35 -22.94
CA LYS A 117 7.76 -5.99 -23.27
C LYS A 117 8.06 -5.18 -22.01
N LEU A 118 7.22 -5.33 -20.98
CA LEU A 118 7.39 -4.62 -19.72
C LEU A 118 8.67 -5.07 -19.00
N LEU A 119 8.89 -6.38 -18.88
CA LEU A 119 10.07 -6.95 -18.24
C LEU A 119 11.35 -6.66 -19.03
N GLU A 120 11.28 -6.58 -20.37
CA GLU A 120 12.43 -6.13 -21.17
C GLU A 120 12.74 -4.64 -20.93
N LEU A 121 11.72 -3.79 -20.79
CA LEU A 121 11.91 -2.39 -20.42
C LEU A 121 12.60 -2.27 -19.06
N PHE A 122 12.11 -2.99 -18.04
CA PHE A 122 12.65 -2.92 -16.68
C PHE A 122 14.10 -3.40 -16.57
N ARG A 123 14.53 -4.36 -17.40
CA ARG A 123 15.92 -4.83 -17.46
C ARG A 123 16.92 -3.71 -17.78
N GLY A 124 16.49 -2.65 -18.47
CA GLY A 124 17.33 -1.49 -18.77
C GLY A 124 17.58 -0.56 -17.59
N TYR A 125 16.99 -0.83 -16.43
CA TYR A 125 17.01 0.05 -15.26
C TYR A 125 17.51 -0.67 -14.01
N PRO A 126 18.12 0.05 -13.06
CA PRO A 126 18.59 -0.52 -11.80
C PRO A 126 17.43 -0.71 -10.80
N VAL A 127 16.46 -1.55 -11.17
CA VAL A 127 15.28 -1.85 -10.36
C VAL A 127 15.20 -3.35 -10.04
N LEU A 128 14.72 -3.66 -8.84
CA LEU A 128 14.28 -5.01 -8.48
C LEU A 128 12.86 -5.20 -9.01
N VAL A 129 12.59 -6.35 -9.63
CA VAL A 129 11.31 -6.65 -10.27
C VAL A 129 10.59 -7.78 -9.54
N GLY A 130 9.42 -7.50 -8.98
CA GLY A 130 8.60 -8.46 -8.24
C GLY A 130 7.34 -8.87 -8.98
N ALA A 131 6.94 -10.13 -8.82
CA ALA A 131 5.59 -10.56 -9.19
C ALA A 131 4.62 -10.12 -8.07
N GLY A 132 3.81 -9.10 -8.32
CA GLY A 132 2.81 -8.60 -7.37
C GLY A 132 1.63 -9.58 -7.26
N HIS A 133 1.27 -9.96 -6.03
CA HIS A 133 0.13 -10.85 -5.68
C HIS A 133 -0.21 -11.86 -6.79
N PRO A 134 0.72 -12.77 -7.15
CA PRO A 134 0.68 -13.51 -8.42
C PRO A 134 -0.58 -14.38 -8.59
N PHE A 135 -1.23 -14.76 -7.49
CA PHE A 135 -2.40 -15.64 -7.48
C PHE A 135 -3.73 -14.94 -7.19
N ARG A 136 -3.75 -13.61 -7.12
CA ARG A 136 -4.98 -12.83 -7.01
C ARG A 136 -5.89 -13.11 -8.20
N GLU A 137 -7.20 -13.10 -7.95
CA GLU A 137 -8.20 -13.28 -9.01
C GLU A 137 -7.97 -12.29 -10.17
N GLY A 138 -7.90 -12.82 -11.40
CA GLY A 138 -7.60 -12.06 -12.62
C GLY A 138 -6.10 -11.90 -12.93
N SER A 139 -5.20 -12.40 -12.08
CA SER A 139 -3.78 -12.50 -12.39
C SER A 139 -3.47 -13.76 -13.18
N HIS A 140 -2.73 -13.59 -14.29
CA HIS A 140 -2.22 -14.68 -15.11
C HIS A 140 -0.69 -14.78 -15.04
N ILE A 141 -0.06 -14.14 -14.04
CA ILE A 141 1.40 -14.23 -13.83
C ILE A 141 1.90 -15.69 -13.78
N PRO A 142 1.27 -16.62 -13.03
CA PRO A 142 1.75 -18.01 -12.93
C PRO A 142 1.70 -18.79 -14.25
N GLU A 143 0.92 -18.30 -15.23
CA GLU A 143 0.74 -18.90 -16.55
C GLU A 143 1.72 -18.32 -17.59
N LEU A 144 2.50 -17.30 -17.23
CA LEU A 144 3.53 -16.74 -18.09
C LEU A 144 4.58 -17.82 -18.44
N PRO A 145 5.18 -17.76 -19.64
CA PRO A 145 6.29 -18.62 -20.01
C PRO A 145 7.42 -18.60 -18.98
N GLU A 146 8.05 -19.75 -18.74
CA GLU A 146 9.13 -19.91 -17.75
C GLU A 146 10.26 -18.88 -17.95
N LYS A 147 10.59 -18.56 -19.21
CA LYS A 147 11.58 -17.53 -19.59
C LYS A 147 11.26 -16.11 -19.09
N LEU A 148 9.98 -15.81 -18.84
CA LEU A 148 9.52 -14.53 -18.30
C LEU A 148 9.44 -14.60 -16.78
N LEU A 149 8.92 -15.70 -16.24
CA LEU A 149 8.90 -15.95 -14.80
C LEU A 149 10.30 -15.86 -14.17
N SER A 150 11.31 -16.37 -14.87
CA SER A 150 12.70 -16.30 -14.41
C SER A 150 13.28 -14.88 -14.37
N ARG A 151 12.58 -13.86 -14.90
CA ARG A 151 13.00 -12.45 -14.86
C ARG A 151 12.54 -11.71 -13.61
N PHE A 152 11.67 -12.31 -12.79
CA PHE A 152 11.32 -11.76 -11.49
C PHE A 152 12.45 -12.02 -10.48
N ASP A 153 12.79 -11.01 -9.69
CA ASP A 153 13.74 -11.09 -8.60
C ASP A 153 13.11 -11.61 -7.31
N PHE A 154 11.79 -11.40 -7.13
CA PHE A 154 11.04 -11.85 -5.96
C PHE A 154 9.55 -12.04 -6.26
N LEU A 155 8.82 -12.68 -5.34
CA LEU A 155 7.36 -12.83 -5.37
C LEU A 155 6.72 -12.15 -4.15
N ASP A 156 5.59 -11.45 -4.35
CA ASP A 156 4.82 -10.79 -3.29
C ASP A 156 3.78 -11.75 -2.66
N LEU A 157 4.00 -12.13 -1.41
CA LEU A 157 3.00 -12.73 -0.55
C LEU A 157 2.12 -11.62 0.06
N ASN A 158 0.98 -11.41 -0.56
CA ASN A 158 0.19 -10.21 -0.36
C ASN A 158 -0.74 -10.27 0.86
N GLY A 159 -0.78 -9.18 1.63
CA GLY A 159 -1.59 -9.07 2.85
C GLY A 159 -3.09 -9.20 2.64
N LYS A 160 -3.65 -8.65 1.55
CA LYS A 160 -5.09 -8.79 1.25
C LYS A 160 -5.45 -10.23 0.90
N ASP A 161 -4.61 -10.90 0.13
CA ASP A 161 -4.87 -12.27 -0.31
C ASP A 161 -4.72 -13.24 0.87
N VAL A 162 -3.70 -13.03 1.71
CA VAL A 162 -3.50 -13.77 2.97
C VAL A 162 -4.69 -13.56 3.94
N ALA A 163 -5.25 -12.36 4.00
CA ALA A 163 -6.44 -12.09 4.81
C ALA A 163 -7.70 -12.82 4.32
N GLY A 164 -7.79 -13.11 3.01
CA GLY A 164 -8.90 -13.85 2.42
C GLY A 164 -8.75 -15.36 2.58
N ASP A 165 -7.58 -15.90 2.19
CA ASP A 165 -7.25 -17.32 2.29
C ASP A 165 -5.74 -17.49 2.51
N ARG A 166 -5.35 -17.49 3.79
CA ARG A 166 -3.95 -17.59 4.19
C ARG A 166 -3.29 -18.87 3.69
N GLU A 167 -3.89 -20.03 3.96
CA GLU A 167 -3.26 -21.32 3.70
C GLU A 167 -2.99 -21.50 2.20
N SER A 168 -3.99 -21.23 1.37
CA SER A 168 -3.87 -21.36 -0.08
C SER A 168 -2.87 -20.35 -0.65
N THR A 169 -2.92 -19.10 -0.19
CA THR A 169 -2.01 -18.05 -0.69
C THR A 169 -0.56 -18.34 -0.31
N GLU A 170 -0.28 -18.71 0.95
CA GLU A 170 1.07 -19.09 1.38
C GLU A 170 1.58 -20.29 0.60
N ARG A 171 0.77 -21.35 0.46
CA ARG A 171 1.16 -22.58 -0.24
C ARG A 171 1.51 -22.29 -1.71
N ARG A 172 0.64 -21.58 -2.43
CA ARG A 172 0.81 -21.31 -3.87
C ARG A 172 2.00 -20.39 -4.13
N THR A 173 2.12 -19.28 -3.38
CA THR A 173 3.22 -18.32 -3.57
C THR A 173 4.57 -18.92 -3.20
N ARG A 174 4.65 -19.71 -2.11
CA ARG A 174 5.89 -20.40 -1.74
C ARG A 174 6.28 -21.49 -2.75
N ALA A 175 5.33 -22.30 -3.21
CA ALA A 175 5.60 -23.30 -4.24
C ALA A 175 6.08 -22.68 -5.56
N LEU A 176 5.54 -21.52 -5.95
CA LEU A 176 6.04 -20.76 -7.10
C LEU A 176 7.47 -20.24 -6.85
N GLY A 177 7.75 -19.71 -5.66
CA GLY A 177 9.08 -19.24 -5.28
C GLY A 177 10.12 -20.35 -5.30
N GLU A 178 9.78 -21.52 -4.74
CA GLU A 178 10.62 -22.71 -4.77
C GLU A 178 10.90 -23.18 -6.20
N ARG A 179 9.86 -23.27 -7.04
CA ARG A 179 9.99 -23.66 -8.46
C ARG A 179 10.91 -22.73 -9.24
N LEU A 180 10.83 -21.42 -8.99
CA LEU A 180 11.59 -20.40 -9.70
C LEU A 180 12.96 -20.10 -9.05
N HIS A 181 13.26 -20.70 -7.90
CA HIS A 181 14.39 -20.33 -7.04
C HIS A 181 14.42 -18.83 -6.72
N ARG A 182 13.25 -18.25 -6.43
CA ARG A 182 13.08 -16.82 -6.11
C ARG A 182 12.58 -16.62 -4.68
N PRO A 183 13.10 -15.60 -3.97
CA PRO A 183 12.61 -15.24 -2.65
C PRO A 183 11.14 -14.82 -2.69
N VAL A 184 10.41 -15.22 -1.65
CA VAL A 184 9.05 -14.73 -1.40
C VAL A 184 9.14 -13.71 -0.27
N VAL A 185 8.74 -12.47 -0.54
CA VAL A 185 8.65 -11.39 0.46
C VAL A 185 7.19 -11.00 0.64
N ALA A 186 6.88 -10.28 1.70
CA ALA A 186 5.52 -9.86 1.99
C ALA A 186 5.33 -8.35 1.95
N GLY A 187 4.23 -7.94 1.33
CA GLY A 187 3.72 -6.57 1.40
C GLY A 187 2.21 -6.54 1.63
N SER A 188 1.73 -5.46 2.26
CA SER A 188 0.33 -5.35 2.64
C SER A 188 -0.60 -5.02 1.47
N ASP A 189 -0.12 -4.38 0.40
CA ASP A 189 -0.92 -3.71 -0.63
C ASP A 189 -1.92 -2.74 0.01
N THR A 190 -1.43 -1.92 0.94
CA THR A 190 -2.26 -0.97 1.67
C THR A 190 -2.45 0.34 0.91
N HIS A 191 -3.68 0.85 0.94
CA HIS A 191 -4.03 2.24 0.61
C HIS A 191 -4.61 2.96 1.83
N GLN A 192 -4.58 2.35 3.02
CA GLN A 192 -5.22 2.88 4.21
C GLN A 192 -4.53 2.34 5.48
N ALA A 193 -4.20 3.25 6.40
CA ALA A 193 -3.33 3.00 7.55
C ALA A 193 -3.62 1.73 8.38
N LEU A 194 -4.90 1.37 8.60
CA LEU A 194 -5.28 0.24 9.45
C LEU A 194 -4.76 -1.11 8.94
N GLN A 195 -4.41 -1.19 7.66
CA GLN A 195 -3.85 -2.39 7.05
C GLN A 195 -2.34 -2.53 7.24
N TYR A 196 -1.61 -1.45 7.61
CA TYR A 196 -0.18 -1.56 7.87
C TYR A 196 0.11 -2.61 8.94
N GLY A 197 1.18 -3.35 8.73
CA GLY A 197 1.60 -4.42 9.63
C GLY A 197 0.70 -5.65 9.62
N CYS A 198 -0.33 -5.76 8.76
CA CYS A 198 -1.11 -7.00 8.62
C CYS A 198 -0.24 -8.17 8.18
N ILE A 199 0.78 -7.88 7.35
CA ILE A 199 1.86 -8.77 6.99
C ILE A 199 3.13 -7.94 6.77
N ARG A 200 4.30 -8.49 7.05
CA ARG A 200 5.60 -7.81 6.86
C ARG A 200 6.75 -8.79 6.66
N THR A 201 7.82 -8.29 6.06
CA THR A 201 9.11 -8.98 5.94
C THR A 201 10.05 -8.49 7.03
N ALA A 202 10.51 -9.38 7.89
CA ALA A 202 11.43 -9.09 8.97
C ALA A 202 12.85 -9.52 8.58
N PHE A 203 13.66 -8.58 8.10
CA PHE A 203 15.08 -8.79 7.82
C PHE A 203 15.91 -8.83 9.11
N GLU A 204 16.94 -9.67 9.12
CA GLU A 204 17.89 -9.78 10.24
C GLU A 204 18.71 -8.50 10.43
N ARG A 205 18.94 -7.75 9.35
CA ARG A 205 19.73 -6.52 9.35
C ARG A 205 18.92 -5.32 8.88
N GLU A 206 19.41 -4.13 9.21
CA GLU A 206 18.95 -2.91 8.56
C GLU A 206 19.55 -2.82 7.15
N CYS A 207 18.74 -2.35 6.19
CA CYS A 207 19.16 -2.10 4.82
C CYS A 207 18.82 -0.64 4.49
N THR A 208 19.75 0.06 3.86
CA THR A 208 19.55 1.43 3.36
C THR A 208 19.64 1.51 1.83
N THR A 209 20.09 0.43 1.18
CA THR A 209 20.27 0.34 -0.28
C THR A 209 19.47 -0.79 -0.92
N PHE A 210 19.14 -0.67 -2.21
CA PHE A 210 18.45 -1.75 -2.93
C PHE A 210 19.31 -3.01 -3.05
N GLY A 211 20.63 -2.84 -3.15
CA GLY A 211 21.58 -3.96 -3.18
C GLY A 211 21.60 -4.75 -1.87
N GLU A 212 21.42 -4.10 -0.72
CA GLU A 212 21.28 -4.79 0.57
C GLU A 212 19.97 -5.56 0.66
N LEU A 213 18.84 -4.96 0.25
CA LEU A 213 17.55 -5.66 0.17
C LEU A 213 17.68 -6.94 -0.67
N ALA A 214 18.27 -6.83 -1.86
CA ALA A 214 18.50 -7.97 -2.75
C ALA A 214 19.35 -9.05 -2.10
N ARG A 215 20.46 -8.67 -1.43
CA ARG A 215 21.34 -9.61 -0.74
C ARG A 215 20.65 -10.33 0.41
N GLU A 216 19.89 -9.64 1.25
CA GLU A 216 19.17 -10.27 2.36
C GLU A 216 18.09 -11.24 1.86
N MET A 217 17.34 -10.85 0.81
CA MET A 217 16.34 -11.70 0.18
C MET A 217 16.97 -12.98 -0.39
N VAL A 218 18.00 -12.86 -1.22
CA VAL A 218 18.68 -14.02 -1.85
C VAL A 218 19.35 -14.91 -0.81
N SER A 219 19.86 -14.33 0.28
CA SER A 219 20.49 -15.10 1.35
C SER A 219 19.49 -15.78 2.29
N GLY A 220 18.18 -15.53 2.13
CA GLY A 220 17.15 -16.05 3.03
C GLY A 220 17.24 -15.51 4.47
N ARG A 221 17.91 -14.37 4.70
CA ARG A 221 18.09 -13.76 6.03
C ARG A 221 16.89 -12.90 6.44
N TYR A 222 15.71 -13.51 6.35
CA TYR A 222 14.46 -12.86 6.72
C TYR A 222 13.41 -13.89 7.09
N ARG A 223 12.36 -13.41 7.76
CA ARG A 223 11.12 -14.18 7.96
C ARG A 223 9.92 -13.33 7.63
N ILE A 224 8.84 -13.96 7.20
CA ILE A 224 7.55 -13.28 7.01
C ILE A 224 6.76 -13.40 8.31
N GLU A 225 6.22 -12.28 8.77
CA GLU A 225 5.32 -12.22 9.91
C GLU A 225 3.93 -11.79 9.46
N ILE A 226 2.92 -12.55 9.85
CA ILE A 226 1.50 -12.25 9.62
C ILE A 226 0.89 -11.88 10.96
N HIS A 227 0.24 -10.73 11.05
CA HIS A 227 -0.44 -10.31 12.26
C HIS A 227 -1.58 -11.29 12.58
N PRO A 228 -1.80 -11.69 13.84
CA PRO A 228 -2.91 -12.60 14.21
C PRO A 228 -4.28 -12.10 13.74
N GLU A 229 -4.46 -10.78 13.75
CA GLU A 229 -5.67 -10.10 13.28
C GLU A 229 -5.56 -9.54 11.86
N ALA A 230 -4.72 -10.11 10.99
CA ALA A 230 -4.53 -9.62 9.62
C ALA A 230 -5.85 -9.47 8.85
N ALA A 231 -6.74 -10.48 8.95
CA ALA A 231 -8.05 -10.45 8.31
C ALA A 231 -8.94 -9.28 8.80
N PHE A 232 -8.92 -9.02 10.12
CA PHE A 232 -9.67 -7.91 10.70
C PHE A 232 -9.11 -6.56 10.26
N ARG A 233 -7.79 -6.37 10.31
CA ARG A 233 -7.09 -5.15 9.86
C ARG A 233 -7.40 -4.83 8.41
N VAL A 234 -7.30 -5.81 7.51
CA VAL A 234 -7.65 -5.65 6.08
C VAL A 234 -9.13 -5.27 5.93
N LYS A 235 -10.04 -5.97 6.62
CA LYS A 235 -11.48 -5.66 6.56
C LYS A 235 -11.80 -4.24 7.04
N ALA A 236 -11.18 -3.80 8.14
CA ALA A 236 -11.35 -2.46 8.69
C ALA A 236 -10.82 -1.39 7.73
N ALA A 237 -9.62 -1.60 7.18
CA ALA A 237 -9.01 -0.71 6.19
C ALA A 237 -9.86 -0.58 4.93
N VAL A 238 -10.40 -1.69 4.40
CA VAL A 238 -11.30 -1.70 3.24
C VAL A 238 -12.58 -0.92 3.53
N LEU A 239 -13.18 -1.13 4.71
CA LEU A 239 -14.38 -0.40 5.11
C LEU A 239 -14.11 1.11 5.18
N LEU A 240 -13.06 1.53 5.88
CA LEU A 240 -12.70 2.94 6.04
C LEU A 240 -12.33 3.57 4.69
N LYS A 241 -11.55 2.88 3.86
CA LYS A 241 -11.25 3.31 2.49
C LYS A 241 -12.51 3.58 1.68
N ARG A 242 -13.50 2.67 1.74
CA ARG A 242 -14.78 2.85 1.07
C ARG A 242 -15.53 4.08 1.59
N SER A 243 -15.59 4.27 2.90
CA SER A 243 -16.24 5.44 3.52
C SER A 243 -15.58 6.76 3.12
N LEU A 244 -14.25 6.84 3.13
CA LEU A 244 -13.51 8.04 2.73
C LEU A 244 -13.70 8.38 1.23
N LYS A 245 -13.74 7.35 0.37
CA LYS A 245 -14.08 7.53 -1.05
C LYS A 245 -15.50 8.05 -1.25
N GLU A 246 -16.45 7.57 -0.45
CA GLU A 246 -17.84 8.03 -0.49
C GLU A 246 -17.96 9.50 -0.06
N ILE A 247 -17.28 9.89 1.02
CA ILE A 247 -17.22 11.29 1.46
C ILE A 247 -16.73 12.19 0.31
N HIS A 248 -15.66 11.80 -0.37
CA HIS A 248 -15.16 12.54 -1.53
C HIS A 248 -16.16 12.58 -2.69
N ALA A 249 -16.81 11.45 -2.99
CA ALA A 249 -17.81 11.37 -4.07
C ALA A 249 -19.02 12.28 -3.82
N LEU A 250 -19.37 12.51 -2.55
CA LEU A 250 -20.41 13.45 -2.13
C LEU A 250 -19.94 14.92 -2.05
N GLY A 251 -18.69 15.21 -2.47
CA GLY A 251 -18.11 16.55 -2.45
C GLY A 251 -17.46 16.95 -1.13
N GLY A 252 -17.35 16.03 -0.17
CA GLY A 252 -16.70 16.26 1.11
C GLY A 252 -15.17 16.15 1.07
N ASP A 253 -14.51 16.83 2.01
CA ASP A 253 -13.08 16.68 2.24
C ASP A 253 -12.79 15.51 3.19
N TYR A 254 -12.50 14.34 2.60
CA TYR A 254 -12.18 13.13 3.36
C TYR A 254 -10.89 13.27 4.19
N VAL A 255 -9.95 14.13 3.78
CA VAL A 255 -8.68 14.33 4.49
C VAL A 255 -8.94 15.07 5.79
N SER A 256 -9.73 16.15 5.73
CA SER A 256 -10.13 16.87 6.95
C SER A 256 -10.93 15.99 7.92
N VAL A 257 -11.88 15.18 7.42
CA VAL A 257 -12.64 14.24 8.26
C VAL A 257 -11.72 13.22 8.93
N LEU A 258 -10.79 12.63 8.18
CA LEU A 258 -9.85 11.64 8.69
C LEU A 258 -8.90 12.21 9.75
N LEU A 259 -8.43 13.44 9.55
CA LEU A 259 -7.50 14.12 10.45
C LEU A 259 -8.19 14.87 11.59
N GLY A 260 -9.53 14.79 11.68
CA GLY A 260 -10.31 15.52 12.69
C GLY A 260 -10.20 17.04 12.58
N LYS A 261 -9.84 17.57 11.39
CA LYS A 261 -9.81 19.02 11.14
C LYS A 261 -11.23 19.54 11.02
N GLN A 262 -11.51 20.69 11.62
CA GLN A 262 -12.76 21.39 11.34
C GLN A 262 -12.76 21.79 9.86
N PRO A 263 -13.84 21.57 9.12
CA PRO A 263 -13.93 22.11 7.77
C PRO A 263 -13.76 23.63 7.84
N GLU A 264 -12.83 24.20 7.07
CA GLU A 264 -12.88 25.63 6.80
C GLU A 264 -14.28 25.93 6.24
N PRO A 265 -14.98 26.96 6.74
CA PRO A 265 -16.32 27.25 6.27
C PRO A 265 -16.25 27.51 4.76
N ALA A 266 -16.76 26.57 3.98
CA ALA A 266 -17.03 26.81 2.58
C ALA A 266 -17.91 28.06 2.52
N SER A 267 -17.52 29.04 1.71
CA SER A 267 -18.36 30.16 1.31
C SER A 267 -19.49 29.65 0.40
N ALA A 268 -20.33 28.77 0.95
CA ALA A 268 -21.51 28.26 0.32
C ALA A 268 -22.69 28.71 1.18
N GLU A 269 -23.37 29.76 0.72
CA GLU A 269 -24.70 30.11 1.20
C GLU A 269 -25.62 28.91 0.98
N PHE A 270 -25.79 28.09 2.01
CA PHE A 270 -26.90 27.15 2.10
C PHE A 270 -27.97 27.77 3.01
N PRO A 271 -29.25 27.79 2.60
CA PRO A 271 -30.30 28.34 3.44
C PRO A 271 -30.44 27.48 4.68
N ALA A 272 -30.31 28.11 5.85
CA ALA A 272 -30.49 27.46 7.14
C ALA A 272 -31.89 26.83 7.22
N LYS A 273 -31.97 25.49 7.25
CA LYS A 273 -33.15 24.83 7.79
C LYS A 273 -33.01 24.80 9.30
N GLU A 274 -33.85 25.57 9.99
CA GLU A 274 -34.02 25.52 11.43
C GLU A 274 -34.33 24.08 11.88
N PHE A 275 -33.40 23.45 12.60
CA PHE A 275 -33.73 22.32 13.45
C PHE A 275 -34.41 22.87 14.70
N ARG A 276 -35.74 22.71 14.78
CA ARG A 276 -36.47 22.97 16.02
C ARG A 276 -35.97 22.01 17.10
N LYS A 277 -35.41 22.58 18.17
CA LYS A 277 -35.28 21.91 19.47
C LYS A 277 -36.66 21.52 19.94
N ASN A 278 -36.99 20.24 19.90
CA ASN A 278 -37.88 19.53 20.83
C ASN A 278 -37.91 18.08 20.35
N ASP A 279 -37.32 17.18 21.15
CA ASP A 279 -37.71 15.78 21.34
C ASP A 279 -36.57 15.02 22.04
N TYR A 280 -36.30 15.39 23.30
CA TYR A 280 -35.66 14.50 24.28
C TYR A 280 -36.11 14.93 25.69
N GLU A 281 -37.38 14.68 26.01
CA GLU A 281 -37.77 14.52 27.41
C GLU A 281 -37.44 13.09 27.84
N ILE A 282 -36.33 12.94 28.56
CA ILE A 282 -36.01 11.69 29.26
C ILE A 282 -36.87 11.66 30.51
N SER A 283 -37.95 10.87 30.49
CA SER A 283 -38.75 10.55 31.66
C SER A 283 -37.86 9.87 32.71
N GLY A 284 -37.71 10.49 33.87
CA GLY A 284 -36.91 9.99 34.97
C GLY A 284 -37.49 8.71 35.58
N HIS A 285 -36.66 7.66 35.60
CA HIS A 285 -36.75 6.58 36.58
C HIS A 285 -35.34 6.28 37.08
N ALA A 286 -35.07 6.65 38.34
CA ALA A 286 -33.81 6.36 39.01
C ALA A 286 -33.80 4.90 39.49
N PRO A 287 -32.73 4.11 39.25
CA PRO A 287 -32.58 2.81 39.89
C PRO A 287 -32.14 2.98 41.35
N ARG A 288 -32.89 2.35 42.27
CA ARG A 288 -32.56 2.27 43.70
C ARG A 288 -31.28 1.45 43.90
N PHE A 289 -30.31 2.04 44.58
CA PHE A 289 -29.13 1.36 45.11
C PHE A 289 -29.53 0.31 46.16
N TYR A 290 -29.07 -0.93 45.98
CA TYR A 290 -29.04 -1.96 47.01
C TYR A 290 -27.93 -1.59 48.02
N GLN A 291 -28.32 -1.18 49.22
CA GLN A 291 -27.42 -1.18 50.39
C GLN A 291 -27.50 -2.54 51.06
N GLY A 292 -26.37 -3.26 51.09
CA GLY A 292 -26.17 -4.37 51.99
C GLY A 292 -26.07 -3.89 53.44
N ARG A 293 -26.60 -4.70 54.36
CA ARG A 293 -26.21 -4.68 55.78
C ARG A 293 -25.89 -6.11 56.22
N ALA A 294 -24.96 -6.13 57.18
CA ALA A 294 -24.40 -7.23 57.95
C ALA A 294 -25.37 -8.35 58.34
#